data_AF-A0A8J7T6E0-F1
#
_entry.id   AF-A0A8J7T6E0-F1
#
_cell.length_a   1.000
_cell.length_b   1.000
_cell.length_c   1.000
_cell.angle_alpha   90.00
_cell.angle_beta   90.00
_cell.angle_gamma   90.00
#
_symmetry.space_group_name_H-M   'P 1'
#
loop_
_entity.id
_entity.type
_entity.pdbx_description
1 polymer ?
#
loop_
_entity_poly.entity_id
_entity_poly.type
_entity_poly.pdbx_seq_one_letter_code
_entity_poly.pdbx_strand_id
1 'polypeptide(L)'
;GVGKSSLVHLLCHNRVLGNPSWTVGCSVDVRVHDYKEGTPEEKTYYTELWDVGGSVGSASSVKSARAVFYNAVNGLILVHDLTNKKSSQNLYRWSLEALNKDSSPSGVIVTNGDYDREQFAENQVPLLVIGTKFDQIPENKHNEVLTRTAFLAEDFNAEEINLDCTNPRYLAAGSSNAVKLSRFFDKVSFSV
;
A
#
# COMPACT_ATOMS: atom_id res chain seq x y z
N GLY A 1 -12.07 1.56 -9.10
CA GLY A 1 -10.92 1.86 -8.23
C GLY A 1 -9.89 0.75 -8.30
N VAL A 2 -8.78 0.87 -7.56
CA VAL A 2 -7.68 -0.12 -7.50
C VAL A 2 -7.86 -1.19 -6.42
N GLY A 3 -9.01 -1.26 -5.73
CA GLY A 3 -9.28 -2.32 -4.75
C GLY A 3 -8.84 -2.06 -3.30
N LYS A 4 -8.51 -0.81 -2.92
CA LYS A 4 -8.08 -0.46 -1.54
C LYS A 4 -9.06 -0.93 -0.45
N SER A 5 -10.34 -0.59 -0.56
CA SER A 5 -11.34 -0.94 0.47
C SER A 5 -11.56 -2.46 0.54
N SER A 6 -11.53 -3.17 -0.59
CA SER A 6 -11.58 -4.64 -0.64
C SER A 6 -10.35 -5.28 0.01
N LEU A 7 -9.16 -4.70 -0.21
CA LEU A 7 -7.92 -5.14 0.41
C LEU A 7 -7.94 -4.91 1.93
N VAL A 8 -8.31 -3.71 2.41
CA VAL A 8 -8.39 -3.41 3.84
C VAL A 8 -9.34 -4.37 4.55
N HIS A 9 -10.54 -4.56 4.01
CA HIS A 9 -11.50 -5.52 4.56
C HIS A 9 -10.95 -6.95 4.61
N LEU A 10 -10.22 -7.37 3.57
CA LEU A 10 -9.57 -8.68 3.56
C LEU A 10 -8.47 -8.78 4.63
N LEU A 11 -7.65 -7.73 4.80
CA LEU A 11 -6.60 -7.67 5.80
C LEU A 11 -7.14 -7.68 7.24
N CYS A 12 -8.27 -7.04 7.50
CA CYS A 12 -8.83 -6.93 8.86
C CYS A 12 -9.73 -8.10 9.23
N HIS A 13 -10.45 -8.69 8.27
CA HIS A 13 -11.50 -9.66 8.56
C HIS A 13 -11.30 -11.03 7.92
N ASN A 14 -10.25 -11.20 7.12
CA ASN A 14 -9.97 -12.41 6.35
C ASN A 14 -11.18 -12.86 5.50
N ARG A 15 -11.94 -11.88 4.98
CA ARG A 15 -13.18 -12.08 4.21
C ARG A 15 -13.22 -11.15 3.00
N VAL A 16 -13.90 -11.60 1.96
CA VAL A 16 -14.15 -10.81 0.75
C VAL A 16 -15.18 -9.72 1.04
N LEU A 17 -14.91 -8.51 0.58
CA LEU A 17 -15.89 -7.41 0.57
C LEU A 17 -16.80 -7.55 -0.65
N GLY A 18 -18.08 -7.92 -0.42
CA GLY A 18 -19.02 -8.19 -1.51
C GLY A 18 -19.46 -6.96 -2.30
N ASN A 19 -19.79 -5.86 -1.62
CA ASN A 19 -20.36 -4.64 -2.24
C ASN A 19 -19.53 -3.40 -1.91
N PRO A 20 -18.32 -3.23 -2.49
CA PRO A 20 -17.50 -2.06 -2.24
C PRO A 20 -18.16 -0.79 -2.83
N SER A 21 -18.33 0.23 -2.01
CA SER A 21 -18.76 1.57 -2.42
C SER A 21 -17.55 2.49 -2.62
N TRP A 22 -17.78 3.68 -3.19
CA TRP A 22 -16.73 4.67 -3.34
C TRP A 22 -16.39 5.28 -1.98
N THR A 23 -15.12 5.21 -1.57
CA THR A 23 -14.65 5.88 -0.35
C THR A 23 -14.74 7.40 -0.51
N VAL A 24 -15.55 8.04 0.32
CA VAL A 24 -15.65 9.50 0.44
C VAL A 24 -14.79 9.94 1.62
N GLY A 25 -13.75 10.73 1.38
CA GLY A 25 -12.83 11.17 2.44
C GLY A 25 -11.85 10.06 2.85
N CYS A 26 -12.00 9.54 4.05
CA CYS A 26 -11.16 8.47 4.60
C CYS A 26 -12.02 7.47 5.38
N SER A 27 -11.70 6.18 5.27
CA SER A 27 -12.26 5.11 6.09
C SER A 27 -11.14 4.46 6.89
N VAL A 28 -11.43 4.06 8.13
CA VAL A 28 -10.47 3.37 9.00
C VAL A 28 -11.03 2.01 9.38
N ASP A 29 -10.18 1.00 9.36
CA ASP A 29 -10.46 -0.33 9.89
C ASP A 29 -9.27 -0.82 10.72
N VAL A 30 -9.48 -1.74 11.64
CA VAL A 30 -8.46 -2.17 12.60
C VAL A 30 -8.07 -3.62 12.34
N ARG A 31 -6.78 -3.84 12.07
CA ARG A 31 -6.18 -5.17 12.01
C ARG A 31 -5.56 -5.51 13.36
N VAL A 32 -5.93 -6.66 13.92
CA VAL A 32 -5.22 -7.27 15.03
C VAL A 32 -3.97 -7.97 14.48
N HIS A 33 -2.80 -7.61 15.00
CA HIS A 33 -1.51 -8.16 14.58
C HIS A 33 -0.73 -8.64 15.79
N ASP A 34 -0.33 -9.90 15.80
CA ASP A 34 0.53 -10.46 16.85
C ASP A 34 2.00 -10.30 16.44
N TYR A 35 2.65 -9.29 17.02
CA TYR A 35 4.07 -9.00 16.79
C TYR A 35 4.92 -10.17 17.30
N LYS A 36 5.86 -10.65 16.48
CA LYS A 36 6.73 -11.80 16.80
C LYS A 36 5.95 -13.02 17.30
N GLU A 37 4.85 -13.35 16.61
CA GLU A 37 4.00 -14.52 16.88
C GLU A 37 4.82 -15.81 17.11
N GLY A 38 4.49 -16.55 18.16
CA GLY A 38 5.14 -17.80 18.55
C GLY A 38 6.45 -17.63 19.33
N THR A 39 6.82 -16.40 19.71
CA THR A 39 8.03 -16.13 20.52
C THR A 39 7.67 -15.62 21.94
N PRO A 40 8.60 -15.67 22.91
CA PRO A 40 8.37 -15.06 24.23
C PRO A 40 8.15 -13.55 24.22
N GLU A 41 8.50 -12.88 23.11
CA GLU A 41 8.31 -11.43 22.91
C GLU A 41 6.99 -11.10 22.19
N GLU A 42 6.11 -12.09 22.05
CA GLU A 42 4.82 -11.91 21.39
C GLU A 42 3.98 -10.82 22.05
N LYS A 43 3.46 -9.91 21.23
CA LYS A 43 2.57 -8.84 21.70
C LYS A 43 1.52 -8.49 20.65
N THR A 44 0.27 -8.40 21.07
CA THR A 44 -0.82 -7.98 20.20
C THR A 44 -0.83 -6.46 20.02
N TYR A 45 -0.83 -6.02 18.77
CA TYR A 45 -1.00 -4.64 18.33
C TYR A 45 -2.32 -4.49 17.57
N TYR A 46 -2.96 -3.33 17.75
CA TYR A 46 -4.14 -2.92 16.98
C TYR A 46 -3.68 -1.91 15.94
N THR A 47 -3.49 -2.36 14.71
CA THR A 47 -2.98 -1.53 13.61
C THR A 47 -4.15 -0.92 12.85
N GLU A 48 -4.25 0.40 12.89
CA GLU A 48 -5.23 1.15 12.12
C GLU A 48 -4.83 1.23 10.64
N LEU A 49 -5.72 0.79 9.75
CA LEU A 49 -5.57 0.88 8.30
C LEU A 49 -6.45 2.01 7.78
N TRP A 50 -5.82 3.11 7.36
CA TRP A 50 -6.47 4.30 6.84
C TRP A 50 -6.62 4.21 5.30
N ASP A 51 -7.81 3.84 4.81
CA ASP A 51 -8.18 3.91 3.39
C ASP A 51 -8.50 5.36 3.02
N VAL A 52 -7.49 6.09 2.56
CA VAL A 52 -7.63 7.47 2.12
C VAL A 52 -8.09 7.52 0.65
N GLY A 53 -9.25 8.12 0.43
CA GLY A 53 -9.85 8.33 -0.89
C GLY A 53 -9.24 9.49 -1.66
N GLY A 54 -9.64 9.64 -2.93
CA GLY A 54 -9.23 10.75 -3.80
C GLY A 54 -8.42 10.33 -5.03
N SER A 55 -7.93 11.33 -5.76
CA SER A 55 -7.16 11.17 -7.00
C SER A 55 -5.91 12.02 -6.97
N VAL A 56 -4.84 11.54 -7.63
CA VAL A 56 -3.60 12.31 -7.82
C VAL A 56 -3.79 13.57 -8.67
N GLY A 57 -4.84 13.60 -9.50
CA GLY A 57 -5.20 14.73 -10.37
C GLY A 57 -6.18 15.72 -9.71
N SER A 58 -6.58 15.50 -8.46
CA SER A 58 -7.47 16.42 -7.75
C SER A 58 -6.84 17.80 -7.58
N ALA A 59 -7.67 18.84 -7.53
CA ALA A 59 -7.26 20.21 -7.26
C ALA A 59 -6.40 20.29 -5.98
N SER A 60 -5.49 21.26 -5.91
CA SER A 60 -4.56 21.44 -4.78
C SER A 60 -5.29 21.52 -3.44
N SER A 61 -6.45 22.18 -3.38
CA SER A 61 -7.28 22.26 -2.17
C SER A 61 -7.72 20.90 -1.63
N VAL A 62 -8.04 19.94 -2.52
CA VAL A 62 -8.40 18.57 -2.15
C VAL A 62 -7.18 17.78 -1.67
N LYS A 63 -6.00 18.04 -2.23
CA LYS A 63 -4.74 17.44 -1.76
C LYS A 63 -4.36 17.95 -0.37
N SER A 64 -4.49 19.26 -0.14
CA SER A 64 -4.25 19.87 1.18
C SER A 64 -5.21 19.33 2.24
N ALA A 65 -6.50 19.16 1.90
CA ALA A 65 -7.46 18.55 2.81
C ALA A 65 -7.15 17.08 3.10
N ARG A 66 -6.50 16.36 2.19
CA ARG A 66 -6.09 14.97 2.37
C ARG A 66 -4.82 14.82 3.20
N ALA A 67 -3.90 15.78 3.12
CA ALA A 67 -2.63 15.76 3.84
C ALA A 67 -2.78 15.62 5.37
N VAL A 68 -3.91 16.08 5.93
CA VAL A 68 -4.21 15.91 7.36
C VAL A 68 -4.24 14.44 7.80
N PHE A 69 -4.54 13.51 6.89
CA PHE A 69 -4.57 12.06 7.14
C PHE A 69 -3.20 11.40 7.06
N TYR A 70 -2.15 12.12 6.65
CA TYR A 70 -0.77 11.59 6.57
C TYR A 70 0.08 11.95 7.80
N ASN A 71 -0.48 12.63 8.78
CA ASN A 71 0.21 12.94 10.03
C ASN A 71 0.51 11.65 10.82
N ALA A 72 1.72 11.55 11.37
CA ALA A 72 2.20 10.42 12.18
C ALA A 72 2.05 9.00 11.55
N VAL A 73 2.06 8.88 10.22
CA VAL A 73 2.07 7.57 9.54
C VAL A 73 3.27 6.72 9.94
N ASN A 74 3.02 5.51 10.47
CA ASN A 74 4.06 4.55 10.88
C ASN A 74 4.44 3.55 9.76
N GLY A 75 3.64 3.44 8.71
CA GLY A 75 3.86 2.55 7.58
C GLY A 75 2.93 2.88 6.42
N LEU A 76 3.34 2.59 5.18
CA LEU A 76 2.55 2.92 4.00
C LEU A 76 2.38 1.71 3.07
N ILE A 77 1.13 1.38 2.76
CA ILE A 77 0.77 0.35 1.79
C ILE A 77 0.38 1.02 0.47
N LEU A 78 1.20 0.84 -0.56
CA LEU A 78 1.01 1.37 -1.90
C LEU A 78 0.23 0.38 -2.77
N VAL A 79 -1.04 0.67 -3.02
CA VAL A 79 -1.95 -0.25 -3.74
C VAL A 79 -2.14 0.17 -5.19
N HIS A 80 -1.88 -0.74 -6.12
CA HIS A 80 -2.16 -0.54 -7.53
C HIS A 80 -2.97 -1.69 -8.14
N ASP A 81 -3.52 -1.44 -9.32
CA ASP A 81 -4.29 -2.40 -10.11
C ASP A 81 -3.38 -2.97 -11.20
N LEU A 82 -3.17 -4.29 -11.19
CA LEU A 82 -2.25 -4.95 -12.11
C LEU A 82 -2.69 -4.87 -13.58
N THR A 83 -3.99 -4.69 -13.82
CA THR A 83 -4.58 -4.51 -15.14
C THR A 83 -4.42 -3.08 -15.66
N ASN A 84 -4.08 -2.13 -14.78
CA ASN A 84 -3.98 -0.70 -15.10
C ASN A 84 -2.58 -0.16 -14.82
N LYS A 85 -1.72 -0.16 -15.86
CA LYS A 85 -0.33 0.36 -15.79
C LYS A 85 -0.23 1.82 -15.30
N LYS A 86 -1.26 2.65 -15.52
CA LYS A 86 -1.26 4.04 -15.01
C LYS A 86 -1.41 4.09 -13.49
N SER A 87 -2.06 3.09 -12.88
CA SER A 87 -2.23 3.04 -11.43
C SER A 87 -0.90 2.81 -10.70
N SER A 88 0.00 1.99 -11.26
CA SER A 88 1.35 1.80 -10.70
C SER A 88 2.21 3.06 -10.85
N GLN A 89 2.14 3.74 -12.00
CA GLN A 89 2.84 5.02 -12.22
C GLN A 89 2.39 6.12 -11.24
N ASN A 90 1.13 6.07 -10.79
CA ASN A 90 0.63 7.02 -9.81
C ASN A 90 1.16 6.74 -8.39
N LEU A 91 1.74 5.57 -8.10
CA LEU A 91 2.25 5.25 -6.76
C LEU A 91 3.38 6.19 -6.34
N TYR A 92 4.26 6.61 -7.24
CA TYR A 92 5.31 7.59 -6.90
C TYR A 92 4.72 8.92 -6.46
N ARG A 93 3.63 9.38 -7.10
CA ARG A 93 2.96 10.62 -6.69
C ARG A 93 2.29 10.46 -5.32
N TRP A 94 1.70 9.30 -5.06
CA TRP A 94 1.08 8.99 -3.78
C TRP A 94 2.10 8.87 -2.64
N SER A 95 3.24 8.22 -2.89
CA SER A 95 4.29 8.09 -1.89
C SER A 95 4.91 9.44 -1.55
N LEU A 96 5.23 10.25 -2.55
CA LEU A 96 5.74 11.62 -2.33
C LEU A 96 4.73 12.47 -1.56
N GLU A 97 3.43 12.38 -1.88
CA GLU A 97 2.39 13.12 -1.15
C GLU A 97 2.27 12.70 0.32
N ALA A 98 2.45 11.41 0.63
CA ALA A 98 2.34 10.89 2.00
C ALA A 98 3.63 11.11 2.83
N LEU A 99 4.80 11.08 2.20
CA LEU A 99 6.11 11.12 2.87
C LEU A 99 6.69 12.54 2.96
N ASN A 100 6.47 13.40 1.96
CA ASN A 100 7.01 14.77 1.97
C ASN A 100 6.09 15.72 2.74
N LYS A 101 6.31 15.82 4.06
CA LYS A 101 5.51 16.66 4.96
C LYS A 101 5.89 18.16 4.97
N ASP A 102 7.11 18.51 4.55
CA ASP A 102 7.67 19.85 4.79
C ASP A 102 8.05 20.67 3.54
N SER A 103 7.80 20.18 2.32
CA SER A 103 7.98 21.02 1.13
C SER A 103 6.74 21.88 0.92
N SER A 104 6.88 23.19 1.11
CA SER A 104 5.96 24.20 0.59
C SER A 104 5.50 23.83 -0.84
N PRO A 105 4.29 24.25 -1.31
CA PRO A 105 3.80 23.96 -2.65
C PRO A 105 4.55 24.73 -3.75
N SER A 106 5.85 24.96 -3.55
CA SER A 106 6.78 25.45 -4.56
C SER A 106 7.08 24.30 -5.50
N GLY A 107 6.19 24.12 -6.48
CA GLY A 107 6.38 23.36 -7.71
C GLY A 107 7.29 22.15 -7.58
N VAL A 108 6.71 20.99 -7.22
CA VAL A 108 7.30 19.71 -7.62
C VAL A 108 7.30 19.72 -9.14
N ILE A 109 8.43 20.13 -9.73
CA ILE A 109 8.69 19.92 -11.15
C ILE A 109 8.89 18.42 -11.28
N VAL A 110 7.78 17.71 -11.51
CA VAL A 110 7.83 16.37 -12.07
C VAL A 110 8.31 16.55 -13.51
N THR A 111 9.62 16.67 -13.72
CA THR A 111 10.19 16.41 -15.04
C THR A 111 9.85 14.96 -15.36
N ASN A 112 9.26 14.73 -16.53
CA ASN A 112 8.80 13.43 -17.00
C ASN A 112 9.90 12.35 -16.92
N GLY A 113 10.02 11.63 -15.80
CA GLY A 113 10.73 10.36 -15.75
C GLY A 113 11.70 10.11 -14.60
N ASP A 114 12.24 11.15 -13.95
CA ASP A 114 13.31 10.95 -12.96
C ASP A 114 12.75 10.98 -11.53
N TYR A 115 12.22 9.85 -11.10
CA TYR A 115 11.97 9.61 -9.69
C TYR A 115 13.30 9.30 -9.00
N ASP A 116 13.68 10.12 -8.05
CA ASP A 116 14.93 9.95 -7.32
C ASP A 116 14.83 8.79 -6.33
N ARG A 117 15.50 7.68 -6.64
CA ARG A 117 15.55 6.48 -5.79
C ARG A 117 16.20 6.78 -4.43
N GLU A 118 17.06 7.78 -4.33
CA GLU A 118 17.74 8.15 -3.08
C GLU A 118 16.75 8.69 -2.04
N GLN A 119 15.66 9.35 -2.49
CA GLN A 119 14.60 9.83 -1.58
C GLN A 119 13.88 8.70 -0.84
N PHE A 120 13.78 7.50 -1.45
CA PHE A 120 13.18 6.33 -0.81
C PHE A 120 14.20 5.55 0.03
N ALA A 121 15.49 5.67 -0.24
CA ALA A 121 16.55 5.02 0.52
C ALA A 121 16.72 5.63 1.93
N GLU A 122 16.49 6.93 2.08
CA GLU A 122 16.57 7.63 3.38
C GLU A 122 15.28 7.55 4.21
N ASN A 123 14.18 7.09 3.61
CA ASN A 123 12.88 7.03 4.28
C ASN A 123 12.83 5.92 5.34
N GLN A 124 12.54 6.31 6.58
CA GLN A 124 12.42 5.37 7.71
C GLN A 124 11.05 4.68 7.79
N VAL A 125 10.05 5.16 7.04
CA VAL A 125 8.69 4.59 7.06
C VAL A 125 8.67 3.29 6.24
N PRO A 126 8.37 2.12 6.84
CA PRO A 126 8.24 0.87 6.11
C PRO A 126 7.19 0.97 4.99
N LEU A 127 7.57 0.48 3.80
CA LEU A 127 6.73 0.47 2.61
C LEU A 127 6.37 -0.96 2.20
N LEU A 128 5.14 -1.16 1.70
CA LEU A 128 4.66 -2.40 1.10
C LEU A 128 3.91 -2.08 -0.20
N VAL A 129 4.27 -2.73 -1.30
CA VAL A 129 3.56 -2.58 -2.58
C VAL A 129 2.59 -3.74 -2.76
N ILE A 130 1.32 -3.44 -3.02
CA ILE A 130 0.28 -4.44 -3.28
C ILE A 130 -0.33 -4.25 -4.67
N GLY A 131 -0.12 -5.26 -5.53
CA GLY A 131 -0.77 -5.38 -6.82
C GLY A 131 -2.06 -6.18 -6.71
N THR A 132 -3.19 -5.57 -7.03
CA THR A 132 -4.53 -6.19 -6.97
C THR A 132 -4.99 -6.68 -8.33
N LYS A 133 -6.05 -7.50 -8.33
CA LYS A 133 -6.69 -8.08 -9.52
C LYS A 133 -5.77 -9.02 -10.30
N PHE A 134 -4.94 -9.78 -9.57
CA PHE A 134 -4.02 -10.73 -10.19
C PHE A 134 -4.77 -11.82 -10.99
N ASP A 135 -5.99 -12.18 -10.56
CA ASP A 135 -6.93 -13.08 -11.25
C ASP A 135 -7.27 -12.62 -12.68
N GLN A 136 -7.18 -11.32 -12.96
CA GLN A 136 -7.52 -10.75 -14.26
C GLN A 136 -6.32 -10.69 -15.22
N ILE A 137 -5.13 -11.09 -14.77
CA ILE A 137 -3.94 -11.12 -15.63
C ILE A 137 -3.95 -12.44 -16.41
N PRO A 138 -3.91 -12.40 -17.76
CA PRO A 138 -3.78 -13.61 -18.56
C PRO A 138 -2.50 -14.38 -18.23
N GLU A 139 -2.57 -15.71 -18.13
CA GLU A 139 -1.42 -16.57 -17.74
C GLU A 139 -0.17 -16.30 -18.58
N ASN A 140 -0.33 -16.09 -19.89
CA ASN A 140 0.78 -15.79 -20.80
C ASN A 140 1.46 -14.43 -20.54
N LYS A 141 0.86 -13.57 -19.70
CA LYS A 141 1.41 -12.27 -19.29
C LYS A 141 1.85 -12.24 -17.83
N HIS A 142 1.70 -13.34 -17.07
CA HIS A 142 2.06 -13.37 -15.64
C HIS A 142 3.51 -12.95 -15.43
N ASN A 143 4.46 -13.56 -16.15
CA ASN A 143 5.87 -13.26 -16.00
C ASN A 143 6.20 -11.78 -16.33
N GLU A 144 5.65 -11.23 -17.41
CA GLU A 144 5.85 -9.81 -17.76
C GLU A 144 5.36 -8.89 -16.64
N VAL A 145 4.18 -9.17 -16.09
CA VAL A 145 3.57 -8.35 -15.03
C VAL A 145 4.36 -8.47 -13.72
N LEU A 146 4.75 -9.68 -13.32
CA LEU A 146 5.54 -9.93 -12.10
C LEU A 146 6.93 -9.28 -12.18
N THR A 147 7.63 -9.40 -13.31
CA THR A 147 8.91 -8.71 -13.51
C THR A 147 8.76 -7.20 -13.39
N ARG A 148 7.69 -6.64 -13.98
CA ARG A 148 7.42 -5.20 -13.89
C ARG A 148 7.09 -4.75 -12.46
N THR A 149 6.34 -5.53 -11.69
CA THR A 149 6.00 -5.15 -10.31
C THR A 149 7.20 -5.28 -9.37
N ALA A 150 8.07 -6.26 -9.62
CA ALA A 150 9.31 -6.41 -8.85
C ALA A 150 10.18 -5.15 -8.96
N PHE A 151 10.41 -4.64 -10.19
CA PHE A 151 11.15 -3.38 -10.38
C PHE A 151 10.48 -2.18 -9.70
N LEU A 152 9.14 -2.12 -9.73
CA LEU A 152 8.39 -1.07 -9.04
C LEU A 152 8.59 -1.12 -7.53
N ALA A 153 8.60 -2.32 -6.93
CA ALA A 153 8.83 -2.49 -5.51
C ALA A 153 10.28 -2.18 -5.10
N GLU A 154 11.25 -2.53 -5.95
CA GLU A 154 12.66 -2.15 -5.79
C GLU A 154 12.84 -0.62 -5.77
N ASP A 155 12.13 0.13 -6.62
CA ASP A 155 12.19 1.60 -6.62
C ASP A 155 11.76 2.21 -5.28
N PHE A 156 10.84 1.56 -4.55
CA PHE A 156 10.38 1.98 -3.24
C PHE A 156 11.14 1.30 -2.08
N ASN A 157 12.16 0.48 -2.36
CA ASN A 157 12.81 -0.37 -1.34
C ASN A 157 11.78 -1.15 -0.49
N ALA A 158 10.75 -1.69 -1.14
CA ALA A 158 9.58 -2.28 -0.50
C ALA A 158 9.44 -3.77 -0.82
N GLU A 159 8.75 -4.52 0.04
CA GLU A 159 8.28 -5.85 -0.34
C GLU A 159 7.07 -5.74 -1.27
N GLU A 160 6.88 -6.74 -2.15
CA GLU A 160 5.69 -6.84 -3.01
C GLU A 160 4.79 -8.04 -2.68
N ILE A 161 3.48 -7.82 -2.79
CA ILE A 161 2.45 -8.85 -2.79
C ILE A 161 1.50 -8.60 -3.96
N ASN A 162 1.38 -9.59 -4.85
CA ASN A 162 0.39 -9.59 -5.92
C ASN A 162 -0.74 -10.57 -5.56
N LEU A 163 -2.00 -10.10 -5.54
CA LEU A 163 -3.13 -10.89 -5.06
C LEU A 163 -4.46 -10.57 -5.77
N ASP A 164 -5.41 -11.48 -5.55
CA ASP A 164 -6.83 -11.27 -5.81
C ASP A 164 -7.56 -11.04 -4.47
N CYS A 165 -8.10 -9.82 -4.27
CA CYS A 165 -8.82 -9.45 -3.06
C CYS A 165 -10.13 -10.22 -2.86
N THR A 166 -10.61 -10.94 -3.89
CA THR A 166 -11.81 -11.77 -3.85
C THR A 166 -11.52 -13.22 -3.48
N ASN A 167 -10.25 -13.56 -3.24
CA ASN A 167 -9.84 -14.90 -2.84
C ASN A 167 -8.99 -14.85 -1.54
N PRO A 168 -9.57 -15.18 -0.37
CA PRO A 168 -8.87 -15.14 0.91
C PRO A 168 -7.65 -16.05 1.00
N ARG A 169 -7.53 -17.06 0.12
CA ARG A 169 -6.38 -17.98 0.12
C ARG A 169 -5.06 -17.28 -0.17
N TYR A 170 -5.08 -16.13 -0.85
CA TYR A 170 -3.87 -15.33 -1.06
C TYR A 170 -3.24 -14.83 0.23
N LEU A 171 -3.99 -14.76 1.34
CA LEU A 171 -3.50 -14.33 2.65
C LEU A 171 -3.74 -15.40 3.73
N ALA A 172 -3.95 -16.65 3.33
CA ALA A 172 -4.09 -17.76 4.27
C ALA A 172 -2.80 -17.91 5.11
N ALA A 173 -2.97 -18.29 6.38
CA ALA A 173 -1.86 -18.56 7.27
C ALA A 173 -0.88 -19.58 6.65
N GLY A 174 0.43 -19.33 6.81
CA GLY A 174 1.49 -20.15 6.20
C GLY A 174 1.75 -19.88 4.71
N SER A 175 0.94 -19.06 4.04
CA SER A 175 1.26 -18.61 2.66
C SER A 175 2.45 -17.65 2.66
N SER A 176 3.19 -17.60 1.54
CA SER A 176 4.30 -16.65 1.37
C SER A 176 3.84 -15.20 1.56
N ASN A 177 2.65 -14.85 1.08
CA ASN A 177 2.09 -13.52 1.23
C ASN A 177 1.76 -13.18 2.70
N ALA A 178 1.20 -14.12 3.47
CA ALA A 178 0.95 -13.92 4.90
C ALA A 178 2.25 -13.66 5.67
N VAL A 179 3.34 -14.37 5.30
CA VAL A 179 4.67 -14.15 5.90
C VAL A 179 5.21 -12.75 5.56
N LYS A 180 5.16 -12.32 4.30
CA LYS A 180 5.57 -10.95 3.89
C LYS A 180 4.76 -9.88 4.62
N LEU A 181 3.45 -10.09 4.72
CA LEU A 181 2.54 -9.18 5.41
C LEU A 181 2.86 -9.08 6.91
N SER A 182 3.14 -10.19 7.58
CA SER A 182 3.56 -10.20 8.98
C SER A 182 4.86 -9.42 9.18
N ARG A 183 5.86 -9.64 8.33
CA ARG A 183 7.14 -8.90 8.38
C ARG A 183 6.95 -7.41 8.21
N PHE A 184 6.05 -6.99 7.32
CA PHE A 184 5.72 -5.58 7.17
C PHE A 184 5.13 -5.01 8.46
N PHE A 185 4.12 -5.65 9.05
CA PHE A 185 3.52 -5.16 10.30
C PHE A 185 4.47 -5.24 11.50
N ASP A 186 5.39 -6.21 11.53
CA ASP A 186 6.44 -6.26 12.54
C ASP A 186 7.41 -5.06 12.43
N LYS A 187 7.82 -4.70 11.20
CA LYS A 187 8.64 -3.50 10.95
C LYS A 187 7.90 -2.23 11.39
N VAL A 188 6.60 -2.14 11.10
CA VAL A 188 5.77 -0.99 11.52
C VAL A 188 5.67 -0.92 13.05
N SER A 189 5.42 -2.05 13.72
CA SER A 189 5.25 -2.12 15.18
C SER A 189 6.55 -1.87 15.94
N PHE A 190 7.71 -2.18 15.35
CA PHE A 190 9.02 -1.88 15.92
C PHE A 190 9.35 -0.39 15.93
N SER A 191 8.81 0.37 14.96
CA SER A 191 9.05 1.81 14.82
C SER A 191 8.18 2.69 15.74
N VAL A 192 7.36 2.07 16.60
CA VAL A 192 6.44 2.73 17.56
C VAL A 192 6.92 2.48 18.99
#